data_AF-A0A821DAK9-F1
#
_entry.id   AF-A0A821DAK9-F1
#
_cell.length_a   1.000
_cell.length_b   1.000
_cell.length_c   1.000
_cell.angle_alpha   90.00
_cell.angle_beta   90.00
_cell.angle_gamma   90.00
#
_symmetry.space_group_name_H-M   'P 1'
#
loop_
_entity.id
_entity.type
_entity.pdbx_description
1 polymer ?
#
loop_
_entity_poly.entity_id
_entity_poly.type
_entity_poly.pdbx_seq_one_letter_code
_entity_poly.pdbx_strand_id
1 'polypeptide(L)'
;MQVWLEIATSASNNSWSIIFEDDIDLEMATSEVMESFPRDLWNKPDMIYLGHCSNPAGPIMYEGIYGYRVHKALNPLCTHAYAIRSNAARKLIRLLATPQRGIDRDIVNQINADEILAFSIHPPLVVQRPISSLNPSDVQVQNKNSLSFRIEKWLFSLSKWWRGVEDLNTLRNSTWATIDSNKVDY
;
A
#
# COMPACT_ATOMS: atom_id res chain seq x y z
N MET A 1 -3.13 14.13 10.18
CA MET A 1 -3.57 14.79 8.93
C MET A 1 -2.64 15.92 8.45
N GLN A 2 -1.59 16.31 9.20
CA GLN A 2 -0.69 17.42 8.81
C GLN A 2 -0.05 17.25 7.42
N VAL A 3 0.38 16.04 7.07
CA VAL A 3 0.97 15.74 5.75
C VAL A 3 -0.01 16.08 4.61
N TRP A 4 -1.29 15.78 4.77
CA TRP A 4 -2.30 16.14 3.76
C TRP A 4 -2.59 17.63 3.73
N LEU A 5 -2.49 18.34 4.86
CA LEU A 5 -2.63 19.79 4.88
C LEU A 5 -1.52 20.43 4.05
N GLU A 6 -0.28 19.99 4.23
CA GLU A 6 0.88 20.46 3.45
C GLU A 6 0.69 20.22 1.94
N ILE A 7 0.27 19.00 1.56
CA ILE A 7 0.00 18.64 0.17
C ILE A 7 -1.18 19.45 -0.39
N ALA A 8 -2.22 19.69 0.41
CA ALA A 8 -3.39 20.45 0.02
C ALA A 8 -3.06 21.94 -0.23
N THR A 9 -2.09 22.48 0.50
CA THR A 9 -1.62 23.88 0.39
C THR A 9 -0.56 24.09 -0.68
N SER A 10 -0.04 23.03 -1.32
CA SER A 10 0.92 23.16 -2.42
C SER A 10 0.35 24.01 -3.58
N ALA A 11 1.20 24.86 -4.15
CA ALA A 11 0.82 25.83 -5.18
C ALA A 11 0.38 25.17 -6.51
N SER A 12 0.82 23.94 -6.77
CA SER A 12 0.43 23.19 -7.96
C SER A 12 -0.92 22.50 -7.75
N ASN A 13 -1.95 23.04 -8.42
CA ASN A 13 -3.26 22.40 -8.42
C ASN A 13 -3.18 21.04 -9.13
N ASN A 14 -3.68 19.99 -8.48
CA ASN A 14 -3.73 18.62 -8.99
C ASN A 14 -2.37 17.91 -9.15
N SER A 15 -1.31 18.35 -8.44
CA SER A 15 -0.04 17.63 -8.39
C SER A 15 -0.14 16.35 -7.57
N TRP A 16 0.64 15.34 -7.95
CA TRP A 16 0.83 14.11 -7.19
C TRP A 16 1.88 14.30 -6.08
N SER A 17 1.65 13.66 -4.95
CA SER A 17 2.62 13.47 -3.88
C SER A 17 2.60 12.00 -3.47
N ILE A 18 3.77 11.43 -3.23
CA ILE A 18 3.92 10.05 -2.76
C ILE A 18 4.24 10.10 -1.27
N ILE A 19 3.56 9.26 -0.49
CA ILE A 19 3.71 9.16 0.95
C ILE A 19 4.13 7.72 1.27
N PHE A 20 5.15 7.61 2.11
CA PHE A 20 5.68 6.37 2.63
C PHE A 20 5.67 6.41 4.16
N GLU A 21 5.36 5.28 4.78
CA GLU A 21 5.77 4.98 6.16
C GLU A 21 7.28 4.70 6.18
N ASP A 22 7.91 4.79 7.35
CA ASP A 22 9.36 4.69 7.52
C ASP A 22 9.91 3.26 7.47
N ASP A 23 9.04 2.26 7.65
CA ASP A 23 9.39 0.84 7.77
C ASP A 23 9.05 0.01 6.51
N ILE A 24 9.24 0.62 5.34
CA ILE A 24 8.89 0.04 4.05
C ILE A 24 10.09 -0.40 3.22
N ASP A 25 9.86 -1.44 2.41
CA ASP A 25 10.76 -1.88 1.34
C ASP A 25 10.17 -1.51 -0.02
N LEU A 26 10.99 -0.93 -0.90
CA LEU A 26 10.59 -0.42 -2.22
C LEU A 26 11.16 -1.28 -3.36
N GLU A 27 10.37 -1.53 -4.39
CA GLU A 27 10.80 -2.08 -5.68
C GLU A 27 11.74 -1.09 -6.39
N MET A 28 12.96 -1.50 -6.77
CA MET A 28 13.92 -0.55 -7.39
C MET A 28 13.39 -0.01 -8.72
N ALA A 29 12.61 -0.81 -9.45
CA ALA A 29 11.98 -0.42 -10.70
C ALA A 29 10.68 0.38 -10.53
N THR A 30 10.37 0.93 -9.34
CA THR A 30 9.10 1.62 -9.08
C THR A 30 8.79 2.71 -10.11
N SER A 31 9.76 3.57 -10.46
CA SER A 31 9.52 4.63 -11.46
C SER A 31 9.21 4.04 -12.84
N GLU A 32 9.99 3.05 -13.26
CA GLU A 32 9.83 2.37 -14.55
C GLU A 32 8.47 1.68 -14.67
N VAL A 33 8.03 1.02 -13.59
CA VAL A 33 6.71 0.40 -13.53
C VAL A 33 5.61 1.46 -13.61
N MET A 34 5.70 2.54 -12.83
CA MET A 34 4.70 3.62 -12.86
C MET A 34 4.61 4.31 -14.22
N GLU A 35 5.74 4.52 -14.87
CA GLU A 35 5.85 5.14 -16.20
C GLU A 35 5.41 4.22 -17.33
N SER A 36 5.40 2.91 -17.10
CA SER A 36 4.96 1.92 -18.08
C SER A 36 3.45 1.95 -18.36
N PHE A 37 2.67 2.53 -17.44
CA PHE A 37 1.24 2.69 -17.60
C PHE A 37 0.90 3.97 -18.39
N PRO A 38 -0.19 3.98 -19.17
CA PRO A 38 -0.62 5.17 -19.91
C PRO A 38 -0.87 6.34 -18.96
N ARG A 39 -0.36 7.53 -19.28
CA ARG A 39 -0.49 8.73 -18.43
C ARG A 39 -1.94 9.07 -18.09
N ASP A 40 -2.86 8.85 -19.03
CA ASP A 40 -4.28 9.14 -18.84
C ASP A 40 -4.96 8.23 -17.80
N LEU A 41 -4.36 7.08 -17.48
CA LEU A 41 -4.82 6.23 -16.38
C LEU A 41 -4.76 6.99 -15.05
N TRP A 42 -3.70 7.78 -14.86
CA TRP A 42 -3.43 8.55 -13.64
C TRP A 42 -4.27 9.82 -13.53
N ASN A 43 -5.00 10.20 -14.58
CA ASN A 43 -5.94 11.32 -14.50
C ASN A 43 -7.24 10.95 -13.78
N LYS A 44 -7.52 9.64 -13.59
CA LYS A 44 -8.77 9.17 -12.98
C LYS A 44 -8.73 9.13 -11.45
N PRO A 45 -7.85 8.35 -10.79
CA PRO A 45 -7.97 8.07 -9.37
C PRO A 45 -7.51 9.23 -8.50
N ASP A 46 -8.17 9.43 -7.37
CA ASP A 46 -7.77 10.35 -6.31
C ASP A 46 -6.52 9.87 -5.57
N MET A 47 -6.38 8.56 -5.43
CA MET A 47 -5.29 7.89 -4.73
C MET A 47 -4.80 6.66 -5.50
N ILE A 48 -3.50 6.37 -5.40
CA ILE A 48 -2.89 5.17 -5.94
C ILE A 48 -2.14 4.48 -4.81
N TYR A 49 -2.56 3.30 -4.39
CA TYR A 49 -1.82 2.50 -3.44
C TYR A 49 -0.67 1.78 -4.15
N LEU A 50 0.55 2.04 -3.67
CA LEU A 50 1.77 1.36 -4.11
C LEU A 50 2.02 0.10 -3.27
N GLY A 51 1.47 0.08 -2.06
CA GLY A 51 1.38 -1.07 -1.19
C GLY A 51 0.35 -0.85 -0.10
N HIS A 52 -0.31 -1.94 0.32
CA HIS A 52 -1.20 -1.94 1.48
C HIS A 52 -1.33 -3.33 2.11
N CYS A 53 -1.86 -3.40 3.33
CA CYS A 53 -2.02 -4.67 4.05
C CYS A 53 -2.93 -5.63 3.30
N SER A 54 -2.53 -6.89 3.29
CA SER A 54 -3.20 -8.02 2.64
C SER A 54 -3.44 -7.83 1.14
N ASN A 55 -3.10 -6.71 0.52
CA ASN A 55 -3.19 -6.41 -0.90
C ASN A 55 -4.26 -7.18 -1.70
N PRO A 56 -5.56 -7.19 -1.33
CA PRO A 56 -6.57 -7.84 -2.15
C PRO A 56 -6.73 -7.11 -3.50
N ALA A 57 -6.60 -7.85 -4.59
CA ALA A 57 -6.87 -7.33 -5.92
C ALA A 57 -8.37 -7.07 -6.12
N GLY A 58 -8.72 -5.88 -6.61
CA GLY A 58 -10.07 -5.56 -7.07
C GLY A 58 -10.26 -5.84 -8.57
N PRO A 59 -11.26 -5.24 -9.23
CA PRO A 59 -11.38 -5.30 -10.69
C PRO A 59 -10.15 -4.72 -11.39
N ILE A 60 -9.67 -5.39 -12.44
CA ILE A 60 -8.56 -4.90 -13.26
C ILE A 60 -9.03 -3.64 -14.02
N MET A 61 -8.28 -2.55 -13.87
CA MET A 61 -8.45 -1.30 -14.61
C MET A 61 -7.52 -1.23 -15.81
N TYR A 62 -6.33 -1.84 -15.70
CA TYR A 62 -5.34 -1.89 -16.77
C TYR A 62 -4.36 -3.04 -16.56
N GLU A 63 -4.03 -3.74 -17.64
CA GLU A 63 -2.93 -4.72 -17.67
C GLU A 63 -1.65 -4.03 -18.15
N GLY A 64 -0.70 -3.89 -17.26
CA GLY A 64 0.61 -3.30 -17.54
C GLY A 64 1.56 -4.30 -18.18
N ILE A 65 2.78 -3.82 -18.37
CA ILE A 65 3.90 -4.66 -18.81
C ILE A 65 4.59 -5.29 -17.60
N TYR A 66 5.46 -6.27 -17.85
CA TYR A 66 6.25 -6.98 -16.83
C TYR A 66 5.43 -7.71 -15.75
N GLY A 67 4.14 -7.94 -16.00
CA GLY A 67 3.23 -8.62 -15.06
C GLY A 67 2.61 -7.71 -14.01
N TYR A 68 2.82 -6.39 -14.09
CA TYR A 68 2.14 -5.43 -13.23
C TYR A 68 0.76 -5.08 -13.78
N ARG A 69 -0.19 -4.88 -12.88
CA ARG A 69 -1.60 -4.57 -13.16
C ARG A 69 -2.05 -3.46 -12.24
N VAL A 70 -2.98 -2.65 -12.74
CA VAL A 70 -3.69 -1.65 -11.93
C VAL A 70 -5.08 -2.15 -11.68
N HIS A 71 -5.49 -2.18 -10.42
CA HIS A 71 -6.82 -2.59 -9.99
C HIS A 71 -7.56 -1.41 -9.37
N LYS A 72 -8.89 -1.40 -9.42
CA LYS A 72 -9.69 -0.52 -8.55
C LYS A 72 -9.50 -1.03 -7.13
N ALA A 73 -9.04 -0.18 -6.21
CA ALA A 73 -8.90 -0.57 -4.82
C ALA A 73 -10.29 -0.56 -4.17
N LEU A 74 -10.67 -1.68 -3.56
CA LEU A 74 -11.97 -1.81 -2.88
C LEU A 74 -11.83 -1.79 -1.35
N ASN A 75 -10.76 -2.40 -0.82
CA ASN A 75 -10.55 -2.47 0.62
C ASN A 75 -9.06 -2.37 0.98
N PRO A 76 -8.38 -1.27 0.63
CA PRO A 76 -6.97 -1.10 0.92
C PRO A 76 -6.75 -0.73 2.40
N LEU A 77 -6.57 -1.74 3.24
CA LEU A 77 -6.24 -1.56 4.65
C LEU A 77 -4.77 -1.19 4.82
N CYS A 78 -4.44 -0.36 5.82
CA CYS A 78 -3.13 0.24 6.04
C CYS A 78 -2.71 1.27 4.97
N THR A 79 -1.86 2.22 5.36
CA THR A 79 -1.46 3.36 4.53
C THR A 79 0.05 3.44 4.33
N HIS A 80 0.74 2.30 4.29
CA HIS A 80 2.21 2.29 4.27
C HIS A 80 2.81 2.91 3.02
N ALA A 81 2.14 2.84 1.87
CA ALA A 81 2.61 3.53 0.67
C ALA A 81 1.50 3.86 -0.33
N TYR A 82 1.34 5.15 -0.61
CA TYR A 82 0.37 5.61 -1.58
C TYR A 82 0.75 6.96 -2.18
N ALA A 83 0.29 7.20 -3.41
CA ALA A 83 0.27 8.50 -4.04
C ALA A 83 -1.10 9.14 -3.88
N ILE A 84 -1.14 10.46 -3.73
CA ILE A 84 -2.37 11.25 -3.65
C ILE A 84 -2.22 12.59 -4.39
N ARG A 85 -3.32 13.06 -4.99
CA ARG A 85 -3.36 14.39 -5.64
C ARG A 85 -3.66 15.51 -4.64
N SER A 86 -3.17 16.72 -4.89
CA SER A 86 -3.40 17.86 -3.97
C SER A 86 -4.88 18.22 -3.77
N ASN A 87 -5.73 18.04 -4.79
CA ASN A 87 -7.18 18.17 -4.67
C ASN A 87 -7.82 17.03 -3.87
N ALA A 88 -7.34 15.79 -4.03
CA ALA A 88 -7.78 14.62 -3.28
C ALA A 88 -7.40 14.75 -1.80
N ALA A 89 -6.23 15.29 -1.48
CA ALA A 89 -5.83 15.59 -0.10
C ALA A 89 -6.80 16.59 0.57
N ARG A 90 -7.19 17.67 -0.13
CA ARG A 90 -8.24 18.61 0.35
C ARG A 90 -9.58 17.90 0.57
N LYS A 91 -9.95 17.00 -0.35
CA LYS A 91 -11.18 16.21 -0.25
C LYS A 91 -11.14 15.32 0.99
N LEU A 92 -10.05 14.57 1.21
CA LEU A 92 -9.87 13.73 2.39
C LEU A 92 -9.93 14.52 3.70
N ILE A 93 -9.29 15.68 3.79
CA ILE A 93 -9.36 16.52 5.02
C ILE A 93 -10.80 16.88 5.37
N ARG A 94 -11.65 17.15 4.37
CA ARG A 94 -13.07 17.45 4.59
C ARG A 94 -13.87 16.20 4.98
N LEU A 95 -13.67 15.10 4.26
CA LEU A 95 -14.36 13.83 4.54
C LEU A 95 -13.98 13.25 5.91
N LEU A 96 -12.75 13.51 6.36
CA LEU A 96 -12.17 12.99 7.59
C LEU A 96 -12.02 14.06 8.67
N ALA A 97 -12.81 15.14 8.59
CA ALA A 97 -12.78 16.21 9.59
C ALA A 97 -13.18 15.70 11.00
N THR A 98 -14.06 14.69 11.04
CA THR A 98 -14.53 14.03 12.26
C THR A 98 -14.40 12.50 12.12
N PRO A 99 -13.16 11.97 12.15
CA PRO A 99 -12.93 10.54 11.94
C PRO A 99 -13.62 9.74 13.05
N GLN A 100 -14.28 8.66 12.67
CA GLN A 100 -15.01 7.78 13.57
C GLN A 100 -14.15 6.58 13.98
N ARG A 101 -13.12 6.25 13.19
CA ARG A 101 -12.22 5.12 13.40
C ARG A 101 -10.77 5.53 13.10
N GLY A 102 -9.86 4.56 13.07
CA GLY A 102 -8.53 4.73 12.50
C GLY A 102 -8.62 5.31 11.09
N ILE A 103 -7.69 6.21 10.76
CA ILE A 103 -7.70 6.98 9.52
C ILE A 103 -7.69 6.06 8.29
N ASP A 104 -6.91 4.98 8.34
CA ASP A 104 -6.87 3.93 7.32
C ASP A 104 -8.24 3.31 7.05
N ARG A 105 -9.00 2.98 8.10
CA ARG A 105 -10.35 2.42 7.99
C ARG A 105 -11.36 3.45 7.49
N ASP A 106 -11.23 4.70 7.89
CA ASP A 106 -12.14 5.73 7.40
C ASP A 106 -11.88 6.07 5.93
N ILE A 107 -10.63 6.02 5.44
CA ILE A 107 -10.35 6.08 3.99
C ILE A 107 -11.06 4.94 3.26
N VAL A 108 -10.97 3.70 3.76
CA VAL A 108 -11.71 2.56 3.19
C VAL A 108 -13.21 2.83 3.14
N ASN A 109 -13.79 3.43 4.19
CA ASN A 109 -15.21 3.79 4.18
C ASN A 109 -15.54 4.80 3.08
N GLN A 110 -14.67 5.79 2.85
CA GLN A 110 -14.85 6.76 1.77
C GLN A 110 -14.69 6.13 0.37
N ILE A 111 -13.77 5.16 0.22
CA ILE A 111 -13.62 4.40 -1.02
C ILE A 111 -14.88 3.57 -1.31
N ASN A 112 -15.41 2.88 -0.29
CA ASN A 112 -16.63 2.08 -0.42
C ASN A 112 -17.89 2.92 -0.67
N ALA A 113 -17.90 4.18 -0.22
CA ALA A 113 -18.96 5.14 -0.51
C ALA A 113 -18.81 5.80 -1.90
N ASP A 114 -17.79 5.41 -2.69
CA ASP A 114 -17.39 6.05 -3.96
C ASP A 114 -17.09 7.57 -3.81
N GLU A 115 -16.82 8.03 -2.58
CA GLU A 115 -16.35 9.38 -2.27
C GLU A 115 -14.85 9.53 -2.55
N ILE A 116 -14.09 8.44 -2.65
CA ILE A 116 -12.69 8.46 -3.05
C ILE A 116 -12.46 7.36 -4.09
N LEU A 117 -12.00 7.74 -5.28
CA LEU A 117 -11.59 6.76 -6.28
C LEU A 117 -10.13 6.37 -6.04
N ALA A 118 -9.90 5.15 -5.57
CA ALA A 118 -8.55 4.63 -5.36
C ALA A 118 -8.22 3.51 -6.33
N PHE A 119 -6.99 3.51 -6.85
CA PHE A 119 -6.39 2.37 -7.55
C PHE A 119 -5.31 1.71 -6.69
N SER A 120 -4.98 0.46 -6.98
CA SER A 120 -3.84 -0.25 -6.38
C SER A 120 -3.03 -0.97 -7.45
N ILE A 121 -1.70 -1.06 -7.25
CA ILE A 121 -0.78 -1.73 -8.16
C ILE A 121 -0.46 -3.13 -7.65
N HIS A 122 -0.46 -4.09 -8.58
CA HIS A 122 -0.33 -5.52 -8.31
C HIS A 122 0.67 -6.16 -9.28
N PRO A 123 1.70 -6.88 -8.82
CA PRO A 123 2.11 -7.02 -7.41
C PRO A 123 2.50 -5.67 -6.78
N PRO A 124 2.53 -5.58 -5.43
CA PRO A 124 2.79 -4.31 -4.76
C PRO A 124 4.22 -3.82 -5.07
N LEU A 125 4.38 -2.51 -5.24
CA LEU A 125 5.69 -1.85 -5.42
C LEU A 125 6.35 -1.52 -4.08
N VAL A 126 5.56 -1.50 -3.01
CA VAL A 126 6.03 -1.28 -1.65
C VAL A 126 5.43 -2.32 -0.73
N VAL A 127 6.24 -2.84 0.18
CA VAL A 127 5.78 -3.78 1.21
C VAL A 127 6.31 -3.36 2.57
N GLN A 128 5.51 -3.58 3.61
CA GLN A 128 5.93 -3.49 5.00
C GLN A 128 6.12 -4.90 5.53
N ARG A 129 7.27 -5.21 6.11
CA ARG A 129 7.54 -6.56 6.59
C ARG A 129 6.83 -6.82 7.90
N PRO A 130 6.11 -7.95 8.03
CA PRO A 130 5.55 -8.33 9.31
C PRO A 130 6.69 -8.63 10.30
N ILE A 131 6.57 -8.06 11.50
CA ILE A 131 7.48 -8.36 12.61
C ILE A 131 7.50 -9.87 12.84
N SER A 132 8.67 -10.48 12.79
CA SER A 132 8.86 -11.92 12.98
C SER A 132 10.07 -12.23 13.86
N SER A 133 10.31 -13.49 14.19
CA SER A 133 11.54 -13.88 14.90
C SER A 133 12.79 -13.69 14.05
N LEU A 134 12.65 -13.79 12.72
CA LEU A 134 13.72 -13.56 11.75
C LEU A 134 13.86 -12.08 11.36
N ASN A 135 12.85 -11.26 11.69
CA ASN A 135 12.81 -9.84 11.41
C ASN A 135 12.16 -9.09 12.59
N PRO A 136 12.88 -8.98 13.73
CA PRO A 136 12.34 -8.32 14.91
C PRO A 136 12.20 -6.82 14.66
N SER A 137 11.16 -6.20 15.22
CA SER A 137 11.14 -4.74 15.31
C SER A 137 12.21 -4.30 16.29
N ASP A 138 12.96 -3.29 15.89
CA ASP A 138 13.92 -2.53 16.70
C ASP A 138 13.22 -1.68 17.78
N VAL A 139 11.95 -1.32 17.58
CA VAL A 139 11.14 -0.51 18.50
C VAL A 139 10.21 -1.35 19.39
N GLN A 140 9.76 -2.53 18.95
CA GLN A 140 8.74 -3.31 19.65
C GLN A 140 9.24 -4.70 20.11
N VAL A 141 9.47 -4.86 21.41
CA VAL A 141 9.75 -6.16 22.06
C VAL A 141 8.46 -6.95 22.21
N GLN A 142 8.12 -7.79 21.22
CA GLN A 142 6.94 -8.66 21.32
C GLN A 142 7.24 -9.94 22.11
N ASN A 143 6.37 -10.27 23.06
CA ASN A 143 6.36 -11.57 23.76
C ASN A 143 5.64 -12.63 22.90
N LYS A 144 6.41 -13.28 22.02
CA LYS A 144 5.93 -14.14 20.91
C LYS A 144 5.46 -15.55 21.33
N ASN A 145 5.41 -15.86 22.62
CA ASN A 145 5.05 -17.19 23.13
C ASN A 145 3.56 -17.38 23.45
N SER A 146 2.70 -16.37 23.22
CA SER A 146 1.28 -16.54 23.51
C SER A 146 0.59 -17.43 22.46
N LEU A 147 -0.26 -18.34 22.94
CA LEU A 147 -1.11 -19.18 22.12
C LEU A 147 -2.01 -18.34 21.18
N SER A 148 -2.44 -17.17 21.65
CA SER A 148 -3.28 -16.22 20.89
C SER A 148 -2.58 -15.70 19.63
N PHE A 149 -1.31 -15.34 19.71
CA PHE A 149 -0.53 -14.86 18.55
C PHE A 149 -0.44 -15.92 17.44
N ARG A 150 -0.29 -17.19 17.82
CA ARG A 150 -0.23 -18.32 16.86
C ARG A 150 -1.56 -18.55 16.14
N ILE A 151 -2.67 -18.42 16.87
CA ILE A 151 -4.02 -18.58 16.31
C ILE A 151 -4.36 -17.40 15.39
N GLU A 152 -4.07 -16.17 15.80
CA GLU A 152 -4.27 -14.97 14.98
C GLU A 152 -3.47 -15.03 13.68
N LYS A 153 -2.19 -15.44 13.75
CA LYS A 153 -1.35 -15.59 12.56
C LYS A 153 -1.89 -16.65 11.59
N TRP A 154 -2.40 -17.78 12.11
CA TRP A 154 -2.97 -18.84 11.28
C TRP A 154 -4.28 -18.40 10.61
N LEU A 155 -5.19 -17.75 11.36
CA LEU A 155 -6.43 -17.18 10.82
C LEU A 155 -6.15 -16.10 9.75
N PHE A 156 -5.16 -15.25 10.00
CA PHE A 156 -4.75 -14.22 9.06
C PHE A 156 -4.19 -14.83 7.77
N SER A 157 -3.36 -15.88 7.87
CA SER A 157 -2.82 -16.61 6.71
C SER A 157 -3.93 -17.25 5.86
N LEU A 158 -4.87 -17.94 6.50
CA LEU A 158 -6.06 -18.50 5.84
C LEU A 158 -6.90 -17.42 5.16
N SER A 159 -7.07 -16.27 5.81
CA SER A 159 -7.84 -15.15 5.26
C SER A 159 -7.18 -14.55 4.01
N LYS A 160 -5.85 -14.50 3.95
CA LYS A 160 -5.11 -14.05 2.78
C LYS A 160 -5.28 -15.02 1.61
N TRP A 161 -5.13 -16.31 1.88
CA TRP A 161 -5.32 -17.35 0.87
C TRP A 161 -6.75 -17.32 0.28
N TRP A 162 -7.76 -17.21 1.13
CA TRP A 162 -9.17 -17.13 0.69
C TRP A 162 -9.54 -15.87 -0.11
N ARG A 163 -8.85 -14.75 0.12
CA ARG A 163 -9.16 -13.46 -0.51
C ARG A 163 -8.43 -13.21 -1.83
N GLY A 164 -7.69 -14.20 -2.35
CA GLY A 164 -6.92 -14.05 -3.58
C GLY A 164 -5.86 -12.95 -3.48
N VAL A 165 -5.24 -12.83 -2.30
CA VAL A 165 -4.17 -11.85 -2.05
C VAL A 165 -3.01 -12.14 -2.98
N GLU A 166 -2.66 -11.18 -3.84
CA GLU A 166 -1.45 -11.28 -4.64
C GLU A 166 -0.24 -11.15 -3.70
N ASP A 167 0.66 -12.13 -3.80
CA ASP A 167 1.63 -12.42 -2.75
C ASP A 167 2.50 -11.19 -2.43
N LEU A 168 2.52 -10.83 -1.13
CA LEU A 168 3.26 -9.69 -0.58
C LEU A 168 4.78 -9.86 -0.71
N ASN A 169 5.26 -11.03 -1.12
CA ASN A 169 6.68 -11.32 -1.27
C ASN A 169 7.24 -10.98 -2.66
N THR A 170 6.46 -10.33 -3.54
CA THR A 170 6.83 -10.18 -4.95
C THR A 170 7.48 -8.82 -5.25
N LEU A 171 8.44 -8.38 -4.43
CA LEU A 171 9.39 -7.35 -4.86
C LEU A 171 10.47 -8.01 -5.72
N ARG A 172 10.29 -7.98 -7.04
CA ARG A 172 11.12 -8.72 -8.00
C ARG A 172 12.53 -8.18 -8.09
N ASN A 173 12.71 -6.87 -8.09
CA ASN A 173 14.00 -6.22 -8.15
C ASN A 173 14.14 -5.22 -7.00
N SER A 174 14.02 -5.68 -5.76
CA SER A 174 14.37 -4.87 -4.59
C SER A 174 15.79 -5.15 -4.13
N THR A 175 16.37 -4.24 -3.34
CA THR A 175 17.64 -4.46 -2.62
C THR A 175 17.63 -5.81 -1.87
N TRP A 176 16.45 -6.25 -1.43
CA TRP A 176 16.25 -7.49 -0.72
C TRP A 176 16.25 -8.74 -1.59
N ALA A 177 15.67 -8.69 -2.80
CA ALA A 177 15.76 -9.81 -3.75
C ALA A 177 17.24 -10.14 -4.05
N THR A 178 18.09 -9.10 -4.08
CA THR A 178 19.53 -9.24 -4.24
C THR A 178 20.20 -9.87 -3.02
N ILE A 179 19.78 -9.52 -1.80
CA ILE A 179 20.32 -10.10 -0.55
C ILE A 179 19.93 -11.59 -0.41
N ASP A 180 18.68 -11.96 -0.70
CA ASP A 180 18.23 -13.37 -0.61
C ASP A 180 18.87 -14.26 -1.69
N SER A 181 19.18 -13.71 -2.87
CA SER A 181 19.93 -14.43 -3.91
C SER A 181 21.40 -14.63 -3.56
N ASN A 182 21.96 -13.75 -2.73
CA ASN A 182 23.29 -13.86 -2.16
C ASN A 182 23.21 -14.57 -0.81
N LYS A 183 22.72 -15.82 -0.79
CA LYS A 183 23.00 -16.74 0.32
C LYS A 183 24.51 -16.80 0.48
N VAL A 184 24.95 -16.09 1.50
CA VAL A 184 26.32 -15.96 1.90
C VAL A 184 26.77 -17.33 2.39
N ASP A 185 27.61 -18.01 1.61
CA ASP A 185 28.48 -19.06 2.10
C ASP A 185 29.47 -18.40 3.08
N TYR A 186 29.19 -18.49 4.38
CA TYR A 186 30.19 -18.41 5.45
C TYR A 186 30.08 -19.64 6.33
#